data_AF-A0A960MP13-F1
#
_entry.id   AF-A0A960MP13-F1
#
_cell.length_a   1.000
_cell.length_b   1.000
_cell.length_c   1.000
_cell.angle_alpha   90.00
_cell.angle_beta   90.00
_cell.angle_gamma   90.00
#
_symmetry.space_group_name_H-M   'P 1'
#
loop_
_entity.id
_entity.type
_entity.pdbx_description
1 polymer ?
#
loop_
_entity_poly.entity_id
_entity_poly.type
_entity_poly.pdbx_seq_one_letter_code
_entity_poly.pdbx_strand_id
1 'polypeptide(L)'
;MPLIISLLSFPVGLKISEVIAQESQALPQEITVEENLHSGKILILSNGSSWMVAPSSLNVSQTWITPSGLKIEPSGNAYYPYSIINLQTKASVLVRPLAREPTKGLNILH
;
A
#
# COMPACT_ATOMS: atom_id res chain seq x y z
N MET A 1 9.06 -7.20 -56.73
CA MET A 1 8.07 -8.20 -57.19
C MET A 1 8.56 -9.58 -56.75
N PRO A 2 7.73 -10.54 -56.28
CA PRO A 2 6.37 -10.46 -55.77
C PRO A 2 6.18 -10.97 -54.32
N LEU A 3 5.05 -10.52 -53.76
CA LEU A 3 4.14 -11.10 -52.77
C LEU A 3 4.26 -12.62 -52.47
N ILE A 4 4.37 -12.99 -51.19
CA ILE A 4 3.77 -14.24 -50.66
C ILE A 4 3.02 -13.91 -49.38
N ILE A 5 1.70 -14.04 -49.47
CA ILE A 5 0.75 -14.01 -48.37
C ILE A 5 0.75 -15.40 -47.75
N SER A 6 1.01 -15.50 -46.44
CA SER A 6 0.69 -16.69 -45.66
C SER A 6 -0.48 -16.39 -44.74
N LEU A 7 -1.69 -16.74 -45.20
CA LEU A 7 -2.84 -16.92 -44.33
C LEU A 7 -2.59 -18.15 -43.46
N LEU A 8 -2.48 -17.96 -42.14
CA LEU A 8 -2.75 -19.02 -41.18
C LEU A 8 -4.02 -18.65 -40.42
N SER A 9 -5.11 -19.24 -40.90
CA SER A 9 -6.40 -19.37 -40.23
C SER A 9 -6.20 -20.18 -38.96
N PHE A 10 -6.47 -19.59 -37.80
CA PHE A 10 -6.63 -20.34 -36.57
C PHE A 10 -8.13 -20.58 -36.35
N PRO A 11 -8.59 -21.85 -36.24
CA PRO A 11 -9.96 -22.14 -35.91
C PRO A 11 -10.25 -21.72 -34.47
N VAL A 12 -11.31 -20.93 -34.33
CA VAL A 12 -12.01 -20.64 -33.08
C VAL A 12 -12.37 -21.96 -32.38
N GLY A 13 -11.81 -22.18 -31.20
CA GLY A 13 -12.24 -23.19 -30.25
C GLY A 13 -12.55 -22.54 -28.91
N LEU A 14 -13.78 -22.02 -28.76
CA LEU A 14 -14.32 -21.63 -27.47
C LEU A 14 -14.31 -22.84 -26.53
N LYS A 15 -13.51 -22.79 -25.46
CA LYS A 15 -13.88 -23.44 -24.20
C LYS A 15 -14.19 -22.34 -23.20
N ILE A 16 -15.48 -22.25 -22.88
CA ILE A 16 -16.02 -21.39 -21.83
C ILE A 16 -15.52 -21.98 -20.50
N SER A 17 -14.32 -21.57 -20.10
CA SER A 17 -13.82 -21.73 -18.73
C SER A 17 -13.65 -20.33 -18.16
N GLU A 18 -14.82 -19.85 -17.76
CA GLU A 18 -15.07 -18.78 -16.82
C GLU A 18 -14.18 -18.94 -15.57
N VAL A 19 -13.05 -18.24 -15.57
CA VAL A 19 -12.54 -17.66 -14.34
C VAL A 19 -12.39 -16.19 -14.65
N ILE A 20 -13.36 -15.44 -14.16
CA ILE A 20 -13.39 -13.99 -14.16
C ILE A 20 -12.13 -13.56 -13.39
N ALA A 21 -11.04 -13.32 -14.13
CA ALA A 21 -9.93 -12.52 -13.63
C ALA A 21 -10.48 -11.10 -13.56
N GLN A 22 -11.29 -10.86 -12.53
CA GLN A 22 -11.65 -9.53 -12.06
C GLN A 22 -10.35 -9.00 -11.46
N GLU A 23 -9.46 -8.57 -12.35
CA GLU A 23 -8.42 -7.61 -12.05
C GLU A 23 -9.19 -6.40 -11.54
N SER A 24 -9.39 -6.40 -10.23
CA SER A 24 -9.97 -5.30 -9.50
C SER A 24 -8.95 -4.19 -9.68
N GLN A 25 -9.10 -3.43 -10.76
CA GLN A 25 -8.49 -2.12 -10.93
C GLN A 25 -9.14 -1.22 -9.88
N ALA A 26 -8.86 -1.51 -8.60
CA ALA A 26 -8.84 -0.48 -7.60
C ALA A 26 -7.83 0.51 -8.15
N LEU A 27 -8.32 1.68 -8.59
CA LEU A 27 -7.48 2.86 -8.74
C LEU A 27 -6.51 2.83 -7.55
N PRO A 28 -5.17 2.92 -7.77
CA PRO A 28 -4.23 2.92 -6.66
C PRO A 28 -4.71 4.00 -5.70
N GLN A 29 -5.32 3.60 -4.59
CA GLN A 29 -5.77 4.56 -3.61
C GLN A 29 -4.49 5.18 -3.11
N GLU A 30 -4.28 6.46 -3.43
CA GLU A 30 -3.09 7.17 -3.04
C GLU A 30 -3.10 7.24 -1.51
N ILE A 31 -2.34 6.35 -0.89
CA ILE A 31 -2.22 6.29 0.56
C ILE A 31 -1.43 7.53 0.96
N THR A 32 -1.96 8.32 1.89
CA THR A 32 -1.29 9.52 2.40
C THR A 32 -1.18 9.41 3.93
N VAL A 33 -0.34 10.26 4.53
CA VAL A 33 -0.34 10.43 5.99
C VAL A 33 -1.57 11.22 6.37
N GLU A 34 -2.44 10.62 7.17
CA GLU A 34 -3.61 11.27 7.76
C GLU A 34 -3.21 11.96 9.08
N GLU A 35 -2.51 11.23 9.96
CA GLU A 35 -1.99 11.79 11.22
C GLU A 35 -0.55 11.36 11.48
N ASN A 36 0.24 12.27 12.05
CA ASN A 36 1.60 12.05 12.49
C ASN A 36 1.70 12.37 13.98
N LEU A 37 1.74 11.32 14.80
CA LEU A 37 1.62 11.40 16.25
C LEU A 37 2.97 11.16 16.94
N HIS A 38 3.11 11.73 18.14
CA HIS A 38 4.28 11.58 19.01
C HIS A 38 5.62 11.86 18.31
N SER A 39 5.67 12.93 17.52
CA SER A 39 6.87 13.37 16.79
C SER A 39 7.42 12.30 15.85
N GLY A 40 6.60 11.81 14.92
CA GLY A 40 7.02 10.84 13.91
C GLY A 40 6.95 9.38 14.35
N LYS A 41 6.71 9.09 15.63
CA LYS A 41 6.73 7.70 16.12
C LYS A 41 5.54 6.87 15.62
N ILE A 42 4.38 7.50 15.43
CA ILE A 42 3.17 6.82 14.99
C ILE A 42 2.62 7.55 13.76
N LEU A 43 2.36 6.78 12.71
CA LEU A 43 1.73 7.27 11.48
C LEU A 43 0.38 6.58 11.32
N ILE A 44 -0.68 7.39 11.18
CA ILE A 44 -1.99 6.94 10.74
C ILE A 44 -2.11 7.32 9.27
N LEU A 45 -2.41 6.34 8.44
CA LEU A 45 -2.54 6.52 7.00
C LEU A 45 -4.01 6.63 6.61
N SER A 46 -4.29 7.26 5.47
CA SER A 46 -5.64 7.52 4.95
C SER A 46 -6.50 6.26 4.72
N ASN A 47 -5.90 5.07 4.67
CA ASN A 47 -6.61 3.80 4.62
C ASN A 47 -7.01 3.27 6.02
N GLY A 48 -6.82 4.07 7.08
CA GLY A 48 -7.05 3.69 8.46
C GLY A 48 -6.02 2.73 9.04
N SER A 49 -4.89 2.47 8.39
CA SER A 49 -3.84 1.67 9.01
C SER A 49 -2.97 2.52 9.94
N SER A 50 -2.54 1.95 11.06
CA SER A 50 -1.69 2.60 12.04
C SER A 50 -0.34 1.89 12.13
N TRP A 51 0.74 2.66 12.10
CA TRP A 51 2.09 2.15 12.00
C TRP A 51 2.99 2.80 13.02
N MET A 52 3.86 2.01 13.65
CA MET A 52 4.93 2.53 14.48
C MET A 52 6.22 2.59 13.66
N VAL A 53 6.86 3.75 13.70
CA VAL A 53 8.11 4.04 13.00
C VAL A 53 9.30 3.60 13.83
N ALA A 54 10.31 3.05 13.15
CA ALA A 54 11.57 2.68 13.77
C ALA A 54 12.30 3.90 14.34
N PRO A 55 12.95 3.80 15.51
CA PRO A 55 13.73 4.88 16.10
C PRO A 55 14.75 5.52 15.14
N SER A 56 15.38 4.70 14.28
CA SER A 56 16.35 5.15 13.28
C SER A 56 15.75 6.00 12.16
N SER A 57 14.44 5.91 11.93
CA SER A 57 13.71 6.62 10.88
C SER A 57 12.92 7.83 11.40
N LEU A 58 13.00 8.14 12.71
CA LEU A 58 12.19 9.20 13.31
C LEU A 58 12.43 10.58 12.70
N ASN A 59 13.71 10.94 12.47
CA ASN A 59 14.07 12.23 11.89
C ASN A 59 13.39 12.46 10.53
N VAL A 60 13.25 11.40 9.72
CA VAL A 60 12.54 11.46 8.45
C VAL A 60 11.04 11.60 8.65
N SER A 61 10.44 10.72 9.45
CA SER A 61 8.98 10.72 9.69
C SER A 61 8.46 12.00 10.34
N GLN A 62 9.26 12.69 11.15
CA GLN A 62 8.86 13.95 11.79
C GLN A 62 8.53 15.06 10.79
N THR A 63 9.12 15.00 9.60
CA THR A 63 8.89 15.98 8.54
C THR A 63 7.65 15.69 7.69
N TRP A 64 6.98 14.56 7.91
CA TRP A 64 5.82 14.13 7.14
C TRP A 64 4.55 14.78 7.72
N ILE A 65 4.44 16.08 7.50
CA ILE A 65 3.34 16.93 7.99
C ILE A 65 2.31 17.18 6.88
N THR A 66 2.76 17.12 5.63
CA THR A 66 1.91 17.32 4.45
C THR A 66 1.45 15.98 3.87
N PRO A 67 0.19 15.88 3.42
CA PRO A 67 -0.26 14.72 2.65
C PRO A 67 0.58 14.58 1.38
N SER A 68 1.24 13.44 1.23
CA SER A 68 2.00 13.07 0.05
C SER A 68 1.72 11.61 -0.26
N GLY A 69 1.67 11.24 -1.54
CA GLY A 69 1.51 9.85 -1.94
C GLY A 69 2.58 8.96 -1.30
N LEU A 70 2.14 7.89 -0.65
CA LEU A 70 2.95 6.92 0.03
C LEU A 70 2.81 5.55 -0.63
N LYS A 71 3.87 4.77 -0.54
CA LYS A 71 3.90 3.36 -0.92
C LYS A 71 4.39 2.53 0.27
N ILE A 72 3.71 1.42 0.55
CA ILE A 72 4.13 0.47 1.58
C ILE A 72 4.75 -0.74 0.89
N GLU A 73 5.95 -1.13 1.31
CA GLU A 73 6.70 -2.27 0.78
C GLU A 73 7.28 -3.11 1.91
N PRO A 74 7.53 -4.42 1.70
CA PRO A 74 8.29 -5.23 2.66
C PRO A 74 9.75 -4.76 2.74
N SER A 75 10.31 -4.64 3.95
CA SER A 75 11.66 -4.11 4.17
C SER A 75 12.73 -5.19 4.39
N GLY A 76 12.33 -6.44 4.65
CA GLY A 76 13.23 -7.53 5.06
C GLY A 76 13.78 -7.41 6.49
N ASN A 77 13.41 -6.39 7.26
CA ASN A 77 13.84 -6.23 8.64
C ASN A 77 12.97 -7.06 9.60
N ALA A 78 13.60 -7.80 10.54
CA ALA A 78 12.88 -8.68 11.46
C ALA A 78 11.94 -7.96 12.44
N TYR A 79 12.29 -6.74 12.87
CA TYR A 79 11.53 -5.97 13.87
C TYR A 79 10.58 -4.94 13.26
N TYR A 80 10.90 -4.48 12.05
CA TYR A 80 10.14 -3.49 11.28
C TYR A 80 9.90 -4.01 9.86
N PRO A 81 9.01 -4.99 9.68
CA PRO A 81 8.91 -5.78 8.44
C PRO A 81 8.46 -4.99 7.21
N TYR A 82 8.01 -3.76 7.38
CA TYR A 82 7.54 -2.90 6.30
C TYR A 82 8.34 -1.61 6.22
N SER A 83 8.31 -0.98 5.05
CA SER A 83 8.88 0.32 4.74
C SER A 83 7.79 1.18 4.12
N ILE A 84 7.59 2.39 4.63
CA ILE A 84 6.75 3.40 3.98
C ILE A 84 7.66 4.34 3.21
N ILE A 85 7.38 4.51 1.92
CA ILE A 85 8.16 5.32 1.00
C ILE A 85 7.31 6.51 0.60
N ASN A 86 7.83 7.71 0.81
CA ASN A 86 7.23 8.93 0.30
C ASN A 86 7.54 9.07 -1.20
N LEU A 87 6.52 9.08 -2.05
CA LEU A 87 6.70 9.09 -3.50
C LEU A 87 7.22 10.43 -4.03
N GLN A 88 7.00 11.52 -3.28
CA GLN A 88 7.46 12.86 -3.64
C GLN A 88 8.94 13.07 -3.25
N THR A 89 9.33 12.73 -2.03
CA THR A 89 10.70 12.95 -1.52
C THR A 89 11.63 11.76 -1.72
N LYS A 90 11.08 10.59 -2.05
CA LYS A 90 11.77 9.28 -2.09
C LYS A 90 12.35 8.83 -0.74
N ALA A 91 12.06 9.55 0.34
CA ALA A 91 12.47 9.16 1.67
C ALA A 91 11.68 7.93 2.14
N SER A 92 12.34 7.02 2.84
CA SER A 92 11.73 5.81 3.38
C SER A 92 11.86 5.73 4.90
N VAL A 93 10.85 5.15 5.53
CA VAL A 93 10.83 4.91 6.98
C VAL A 93 10.47 3.46 7.25
N LEU A 94 11.24 2.81 8.11
CA LEU A 94 10.95 1.44 8.55
C LEU A 94 9.80 1.48 9.55
N VAL A 95 8.82 0.61 9.37
CA VAL A 95 7.62 0.56 10.21
C VAL A 95 7.21 -0.86 10.58
N ARG A 96 6.41 -0.96 11.64
CA ARG A 96 5.67 -2.17 11.99
C ARG A 96 4.21 -1.82 12.28
N PRO A 97 3.26 -2.72 12.01
CA PRO A 97 1.85 -2.44 12.26
C PRO A 97 1.64 -2.25 13.77
N LEU A 98 0.92 -1.20 14.13
CA LEU A 98 0.27 -1.13 15.44
C LEU A 98 -1.05 -1.83 15.26
N ALA A 99 -1.24 -2.95 15.96
CA ALA A 99 -2.55 -3.56 16.03
C ALA A 99 -3.54 -2.46 16.45
N ARG A 100 -4.49 -2.13 15.57
CA ARG A 100 -5.72 -1.51 16.04
C ARG A 100 -6.36 -2.59 16.88
N GLU A 101 -6.29 -2.46 18.20
CA GLU A 101 -7.26 -3.14 19.05
C GLU A 101 -8.62 -2.79 18.43
N PRO A 102 -9.39 -3.76 17.90
CA PRO A 102 -10.74 -3.46 17.53
C PRO A 102 -11.35 -2.87 18.78
N THR A 103 -11.85 -1.64 18.71
CA THR A 103 -12.68 -1.08 19.76
C THR A 103 -13.92 -1.96 19.84
N LYS A 104 -13.79 -3.08 20.56
CA LYS A 104 -14.87 -3.93 21.00
C LYS A 104 -15.72 -2.98 21.82
N GLY A 105 -16.82 -2.56 21.21
CA GLY A 105 -17.67 -1.48 21.71
C GLY A 105 -17.76 -1.54 23.21
N LEU A 106 -17.18 -0.54 23.87
CA LEU A 106 -17.48 -0.29 25.27
C LEU A 106 -18.91 0.25 25.27
N ASN A 107 -19.86 -0.69 25.19
CA ASN A 107 -21.27 -0.42 25.38
C ASN A 107 -21.46 -0.15 26.87
N ILE A 108 -21.11 1.07 27.30
CA ILE A 108 -21.54 1.59 28.59
C ILE A 108 -23.02 1.95 28.46
N LEU A 109 -23.87 0.94 28.59
CA LEU A 109 -25.28 1.18 28.89
C LEU A 109 -25.35 1.70 30.33
N HIS A 110 -25.75 2.97 30.44
CA HIS A 110 -26.32 3.56 31.65
C HIS A 110 -27.71 2.97 31.90
#